data_AF-A0A534BGQ3-F1
#
_entry.id   AF-A0A534BGQ3-F1
#
_cell.length_a   1.000
_cell.length_b   1.000
_cell.length_c   1.000
_cell.angle_alpha   90.00
_cell.angle_beta   90.00
_cell.angle_gamma   90.00
#
_symmetry.space_group_name_H-M   'P 1'
#
loop_
_entity.id
_entity.type
_entity.pdbx_description
1 polymer ?
#
loop_
_entity_poly.entity_id
_entity_poly.type
_entity_poly.pdbx_seq_one_letter_code
_entity_poly.pdbx_strand_id
1 'polypeptide(L)'
;MNGESIMGMHGFRCGSMLLSASVTAAASLIVVADHMDAPAVRIVAASPGDAGQDDNFRSAAVWHGASATDPDHAGIWKAAIPPGGTMHGEFAGHDPVGLSAGVKIKADCSINWVDPDSRKRYCFSTATSLVVFLEVPHAYLARAIENWERINTSANR
;
A
#
# COMPACT_ATOMS: atom_id res chain seq x y z
N MET A 1 -32.93 -42.95 16.72
CA MET A 1 -32.50 -42.18 17.90
C MET A 1 -32.34 -40.75 17.43
N ASN A 2 -33.40 -39.97 17.67
CA ASN A 2 -33.52 -38.59 17.22
C ASN A 2 -33.07 -37.70 18.38
N GLY A 3 -32.21 -36.72 18.10
CA GLY A 3 -31.72 -35.75 19.08
C GLY A 3 -31.87 -34.34 18.55
N GLU A 4 -33.11 -33.85 18.51
CA GLU A 4 -33.41 -32.42 18.48
C GLU A 4 -32.99 -31.80 19.81
N SER A 5 -32.27 -30.69 19.76
CA SER A 5 -32.08 -29.82 20.92
C SER A 5 -32.56 -28.42 20.55
N ILE A 6 -33.68 -28.08 21.15
CA ILE A 6 -34.39 -26.80 21.10
C ILE A 6 -33.97 -26.02 22.35
N MET A 7 -34.03 -24.69 22.26
CA MET A 7 -34.41 -23.74 23.32
C MET A 7 -33.27 -22.89 23.91
N GLY A 8 -33.48 -21.56 23.89
CA GLY A 8 -32.70 -20.62 24.67
C GLY A 8 -32.76 -19.16 24.22
N MET A 9 -33.96 -18.55 24.17
CA MET A 9 -34.10 -17.09 24.16
C MET A 9 -33.65 -16.50 25.50
N HIS A 10 -32.75 -15.53 25.51
CA HIS A 10 -32.73 -14.47 26.52
C HIS A 10 -32.27 -13.16 25.90
N GLY A 11 -33.17 -12.19 25.89
CA GLY A 11 -32.87 -10.80 25.57
C GLY A 11 -32.13 -10.13 26.71
N PHE A 12 -31.19 -9.26 26.37
CA PHE A 12 -30.66 -8.23 27.25
C PHE A 12 -30.76 -6.88 26.54
N ARG A 13 -31.63 -6.02 27.07
CA ARG A 13 -31.59 -4.56 26.84
C ARG A 13 -30.75 -3.93 27.97
N CYS A 14 -29.68 -3.26 27.59
CA CYS A 14 -29.00 -2.20 28.34
C CYS A 14 -28.29 -1.38 27.25
N GLY A 15 -28.55 -0.09 27.03
CA GLY A 15 -28.54 0.97 28.03
C GLY A 15 -27.25 1.76 27.82
N SER A 16 -27.37 2.95 27.23
CA SER A 16 -26.47 4.13 27.25
C SER A 16 -24.95 3.95 27.26
N MET A 17 -24.26 4.64 26.34
CA MET A 17 -23.58 5.92 26.64
C MET A 17 -22.78 6.37 25.42
N LEU A 18 -23.07 7.59 24.96
CA LEU A 18 -22.24 8.35 24.04
C LEU A 18 -20.88 8.61 24.74
N LEU A 19 -19.80 7.98 24.27
CA LEU A 19 -18.44 8.43 24.58
C LEU A 19 -17.95 9.27 23.41
N SER A 20 -17.89 10.59 23.62
CA SER A 20 -17.06 11.48 22.82
C SER A 20 -15.60 11.06 22.98
N ALA A 21 -15.00 10.49 21.94
CA ALA A 21 -13.57 10.29 21.87
C ALA A 21 -12.89 11.65 21.67
N SER A 22 -12.45 12.26 22.77
CA SER A 22 -11.49 13.36 22.74
C SER A 22 -10.15 12.79 22.28
N VAL A 23 -9.71 13.12 21.07
CA VAL A 23 -8.35 12.79 20.61
C VAL A 23 -7.39 13.70 21.38
N THR A 24 -6.90 13.23 22.52
CA THR A 24 -5.78 13.87 23.21
C THR A 24 -4.53 13.51 22.44
N ALA A 25 -3.94 14.49 21.75
CA ALA A 25 -2.63 14.34 21.15
C ALA A 25 -1.61 14.09 22.26
N ALA A 26 -1.15 12.84 22.38
CA ALA A 26 -0.06 12.49 23.28
C ALA A 26 1.25 13.03 22.70
N ALA A 27 1.66 14.22 23.15
CA ALA A 27 3.02 14.68 22.99
C ALA A 27 3.92 13.80 23.87
N SER A 28 4.72 12.93 23.25
CA SER A 28 5.72 12.13 23.97
C SER A 28 6.84 13.05 24.45
N LEU A 29 6.92 13.28 25.76
CA LEU A 29 8.08 13.90 26.40
C LEU A 29 9.11 12.79 26.67
N ILE A 30 10.20 12.77 25.90
CA ILE A 30 11.39 12.00 26.26
C ILE A 30 12.24 12.91 27.15
N VAL A 31 12.32 12.60 28.44
CA VAL A 31 13.36 13.14 29.32
C VAL A 31 14.62 12.32 29.07
N VAL A 32 15.66 12.94 28.51
CA VAL A 32 17.01 12.38 28.50
C VAL A 32 17.83 13.16 29.50
N ALA A 33 18.23 12.50 30.58
CA ALA A 33 19.36 12.91 31.38
C ALA A 33 20.45 11.87 31.13
N ASP A 34 21.47 12.24 30.37
CA ASP A 34 22.83 12.18 30.90
C ASP A 34 23.83 12.94 30.03
N HIS A 35 24.85 13.37 30.74
CA HIS A 35 25.75 14.48 30.50
C HIS A 35 26.91 14.09 29.56
N MET A 36 26.99 14.68 28.35
CA MET A 36 28.24 14.85 27.59
C MET A 36 28.16 16.07 26.68
N ASP A 37 29.19 16.93 26.77
CA ASP A 37 29.44 18.13 25.97
C ASP A 37 29.26 17.91 24.46
N ALA A 38 28.29 18.60 23.86
CA ALA A 38 28.21 18.81 22.41
C ALA A 38 27.52 20.16 22.14
N PRO A 39 27.96 20.92 21.10
CA PRO A 39 27.44 22.25 20.83
C PRO A 39 25.93 22.19 20.58
N ALA A 40 25.19 23.01 21.32
CA ALA A 40 23.74 23.07 21.31
C ALA A 40 23.20 23.24 19.88
N VAL A 41 22.73 22.14 19.28
CA VAL A 41 21.89 22.17 18.08
C VAL A 41 20.53 22.70 18.52
N ARG A 42 20.29 23.98 18.25
CA ARG A 42 18.95 24.56 18.34
C ARG A 42 18.08 23.92 17.26
N ILE A 43 17.27 22.95 17.62
CA ILE A 43 16.17 22.50 16.77
C ILE A 43 15.10 23.59 16.85
N VAL A 44 15.08 24.48 15.86
CA VAL A 44 13.96 25.40 15.64
C VAL A 44 12.80 24.53 15.17
N ALA A 45 11.70 24.52 15.93
CA ALA A 45 10.46 23.94 15.45
C ALA A 45 10.05 24.71 14.19
N ALA A 46 10.21 24.08 13.02
CA ALA A 46 9.66 24.61 11.78
C ALA A 46 8.15 24.65 11.95
N SER A 47 7.60 25.86 12.08
CA SER A 47 6.16 26.06 12.05
C SER A 47 5.66 25.54 10.69
N PRO A 48 4.52 24.82 10.60
CA PRO A 48 4.02 24.25 9.35
C PRO A 48 3.77 25.27 8.22
N GLY A 49 3.90 26.57 8.48
CA GLY A 49 3.78 27.65 7.51
C GLY A 49 5.08 28.05 6.80
N ASP A 50 6.27 27.66 7.27
CA ASP A 50 7.54 28.18 6.71
C ASP A 50 8.07 27.40 5.51
N ALA A 51 7.70 26.13 5.34
CA ALA A 51 8.18 25.30 4.23
C ALA A 51 7.53 25.62 2.87
N GLY A 52 6.51 26.49 2.84
CA GLY A 52 5.75 26.84 1.63
C GLY A 52 5.95 28.27 1.13
N GLN A 53 6.83 29.05 1.76
CA GLN A 53 6.91 30.51 1.57
C GLN A 53 8.29 31.02 1.17
N ASP A 54 9.20 30.14 0.79
CA ASP A 54 10.41 30.53 0.09
C ASP A 54 10.15 30.53 -1.42
N ASP A 55 10.49 31.63 -2.07
CA ASP A 55 10.32 31.74 -3.52
C ASP A 55 11.23 30.76 -4.28
N ASN A 56 12.26 30.24 -3.61
CA ASN A 56 13.21 29.27 -4.15
C ASN A 56 12.58 27.88 -4.29
N PHE A 57 11.95 27.28 -3.25
CA PHE A 57 11.27 25.98 -3.41
C PHE A 57 10.08 26.11 -4.35
N ARG A 58 9.32 27.21 -4.32
CA ARG A 58 8.23 27.43 -5.29
C ARG A 58 8.74 27.50 -6.72
N SER A 59 9.82 28.24 -6.97
CA SER A 59 10.45 28.31 -8.29
C SER A 59 10.97 26.95 -8.71
N ALA A 60 11.69 26.23 -7.84
CA ALA A 60 12.19 24.90 -8.12
C ALA A 60 11.06 23.90 -8.44
N ALA A 61 9.95 23.94 -7.70
CA ALA A 61 8.78 23.11 -7.94
C ALA A 61 8.15 23.39 -9.32
N VAL A 62 8.11 24.66 -9.75
CA VAL A 62 7.65 25.02 -11.10
C VAL A 62 8.65 24.54 -12.17
N TRP A 63 9.94 24.82 -11.98
CA TRP A 63 11.00 24.42 -12.93
C TRP A 63 11.09 22.92 -13.13
N HIS A 64 10.83 22.14 -12.07
CA HIS A 64 10.91 20.67 -12.12
C HIS A 64 9.55 20.01 -12.36
N GLY A 65 8.51 20.78 -12.70
CA GLY A 65 7.20 20.22 -13.04
C GLY A 65 6.58 19.44 -11.89
N ALA A 66 6.79 19.87 -10.64
CA ALA A 66 6.26 19.18 -9.46
C ALA A 66 4.72 19.08 -9.46
N SER A 67 4.06 20.00 -10.15
CA SER A 67 2.61 19.97 -10.37
C SER A 67 2.21 19.51 -11.78
N ALA A 68 3.17 19.18 -12.65
CA ALA A 68 2.87 18.68 -13.98
C ALA A 68 2.17 17.32 -13.89
N THR A 69 1.10 17.19 -14.68
CA THR A 69 0.27 15.99 -14.82
C THR A 69 0.51 15.28 -16.16
N ASP A 70 1.20 15.95 -17.07
CA ASP A 70 1.61 15.40 -18.36
C ASP A 70 2.98 14.70 -18.21
N PRO A 71 3.15 13.51 -18.81
CA PRO A 71 4.40 12.75 -18.72
C PRO A 71 5.59 13.41 -19.41
N ASP A 72 5.38 14.30 -20.39
CA ASP A 72 6.49 14.96 -21.11
C ASP A 72 7.15 16.09 -20.29
N HIS A 73 6.43 16.67 -19.31
CA HIS A 73 6.90 17.79 -18.48
C HIS A 73 6.99 17.47 -16.97
N ALA A 74 6.47 16.33 -16.52
CA ALA A 74 6.72 15.81 -15.19
C ALA A 74 8.16 15.28 -15.15
N GLY A 75 9.10 16.04 -14.60
CA GLY A 75 10.53 15.67 -14.63
C GLY A 75 10.81 14.23 -14.20
N ILE A 76 11.95 13.67 -14.64
CA ILE A 76 12.39 12.24 -14.52
C ILE A 76 12.08 11.57 -13.16
N TRP A 77 12.03 12.36 -12.09
CA TRP A 77 11.75 11.94 -10.72
C TRP A 77 10.29 11.56 -10.45
N LYS A 78 9.33 11.98 -11.29
CA LYS A 78 7.98 11.44 -11.28
C LYS A 78 7.95 10.18 -12.13
N ALA A 79 8.13 9.03 -11.49
CA ALA A 79 7.71 7.76 -12.08
C ALA A 79 6.26 7.92 -12.50
N ALA A 80 6.02 8.01 -13.81
CA ALA A 80 4.68 8.15 -14.36
C ALA A 80 3.90 6.89 -13.98
N ILE A 81 3.15 6.94 -12.88
CA ILE A 81 2.14 5.93 -12.61
C ILE A 81 1.12 6.13 -13.73
N PRO A 82 0.93 5.14 -14.61
CA PRO A 82 -0.02 5.26 -15.69
C PRO A 82 -1.40 5.57 -15.12
N PRO A 83 -2.23 6.35 -15.83
CA PRO A 83 -3.60 6.61 -15.40
C PRO A 83 -4.30 5.30 -15.04
N GLY A 84 -5.03 5.29 -13.93
CA GLY A 84 -5.68 4.09 -13.42
C GLY A 84 -6.48 3.37 -14.53
N GLY A 85 -6.26 2.06 -14.67
CA GLY A 85 -6.91 1.23 -15.68
C GLY A 85 -6.21 1.19 -17.05
N THR A 86 -5.17 2.00 -17.30
CA THR A 86 -4.41 1.94 -18.57
C THR A 86 -3.30 0.88 -18.57
N MET A 87 -2.84 0.45 -17.39
CA MET A 87 -1.93 -0.68 -17.24
C MET A 87 -2.69 -1.96 -16.88
N HIS A 88 -2.82 -2.85 -17.87
CA HIS A 88 -3.34 -4.20 -17.68
C HIS A 88 -2.19 -5.17 -17.38
N GLY A 89 -2.39 -6.00 -16.36
CA GLY A 89 -1.55 -7.17 -16.08
C GLY A 89 -2.38 -8.44 -16.05
N GLU A 90 -1.70 -9.57 -16.17
CA GLU A 90 -2.28 -10.90 -16.03
C GLU A 90 -2.99 -11.07 -14.68
N PHE A 91 -3.79 -12.13 -14.56
CA PHE A 91 -4.58 -12.43 -13.36
C PHE A 91 -5.47 -11.26 -12.92
N ALA A 92 -5.99 -10.49 -13.89
CA ALA A 92 -6.74 -9.26 -13.65
C ALA A 92 -6.00 -8.26 -12.74
N GLY A 93 -4.67 -8.20 -12.83
CA GLY A 93 -3.83 -7.33 -12.02
C GLY A 93 -3.73 -7.73 -10.54
N HIS A 94 -3.82 -9.03 -10.24
CA HIS A 94 -3.51 -9.54 -8.90
C HIS A 94 -2.05 -10.01 -8.81
N ASP A 95 -1.48 -9.88 -7.62
CA ASP A 95 -0.10 -10.21 -7.32
C ASP A 95 0.19 -11.72 -7.49
N PRO A 96 1.13 -12.11 -8.37
CA PRO A 96 1.49 -13.52 -8.56
C PRO A 96 2.00 -14.23 -7.29
N VAL A 97 2.71 -13.53 -6.39
CA VAL A 97 3.21 -14.14 -5.15
C VAL A 97 2.04 -14.42 -4.21
N GLY A 98 1.12 -13.47 -4.07
CA GLY A 98 -0.12 -13.68 -3.33
C GLY A 98 -0.93 -14.85 -3.89
N LEU A 99 -1.08 -14.90 -5.22
CA LEU A 99 -1.79 -15.98 -5.89
C LEU A 99 -1.09 -17.34 -5.73
N SER A 100 0.24 -17.38 -5.74
CA SER A 100 0.98 -18.61 -5.47
C SER A 100 0.71 -19.18 -4.07
N ALA A 101 0.38 -18.31 -3.11
CA ALA A 101 -0.06 -18.66 -1.76
C ALA A 101 -1.59 -18.87 -1.64
N GLY A 102 -2.34 -18.74 -2.75
CA GLY A 102 -3.79 -18.94 -2.79
C GLY A 102 -4.62 -17.72 -2.37
N VAL A 103 -4.04 -16.51 -2.38
CA VAL A 103 -4.71 -15.27 -1.95
C VAL A 103 -4.77 -14.25 -3.09
N LYS A 104 -5.92 -13.61 -3.29
CA LYS A 104 -6.08 -12.49 -4.24
C LYS A 104 -5.64 -11.19 -3.57
N ILE A 105 -4.48 -10.67 -3.99
CA ILE A 105 -4.01 -9.33 -3.58
C ILE A 105 -4.05 -8.44 -4.81
N LYS A 106 -4.87 -7.39 -4.79
CA LYS A 106 -5.00 -6.46 -5.91
C LYS A 106 -3.77 -5.56 -5.98
N ALA A 107 -3.16 -5.44 -7.16
CA ALA A 107 -2.10 -4.49 -7.45
C ALA A 107 -2.61 -3.36 -8.34
N ASP A 108 -2.03 -2.16 -8.16
CA ASP A 108 -2.28 -1.00 -9.02
C ASP A 108 -1.38 -0.98 -10.27
N CYS A 109 -0.52 -2.00 -10.43
CA CYS A 109 0.43 -2.17 -11.51
C CYS A 109 1.54 -1.13 -11.60
N SER A 110 1.72 -0.26 -10.59
CA SER A 110 2.86 0.67 -10.52
C SER A 110 4.21 -0.08 -10.47
N ILE A 111 4.22 -1.26 -9.81
CA ILE A 111 5.32 -2.21 -9.79
C ILE A 111 4.95 -3.38 -10.70
N ASN A 112 5.76 -3.62 -11.73
CA ASN A 112 5.47 -4.65 -12.72
C ASN A 112 6.75 -5.34 -13.23
N TRP A 113 6.56 -6.56 -13.71
CA TRP A 113 7.57 -7.31 -14.45
C TRP A 113 6.94 -7.82 -15.75
N VAL A 114 7.70 -7.76 -16.84
CA VAL A 114 7.29 -8.29 -18.13
C VAL A 114 8.12 -9.52 -18.42
N ASP A 115 7.45 -10.64 -18.63
CA ASP A 115 8.10 -11.90 -19.00
C ASP A 115 8.87 -11.71 -20.31
N PRO A 116 10.20 -11.94 -20.34
CA PRO A 116 10.99 -11.78 -21.55
C PRO A 116 10.50 -12.72 -22.66
N ASP A 117 9.96 -13.88 -22.32
CA ASP A 117 9.57 -14.91 -23.29
C ASP A 117 8.16 -14.67 -23.83
N SER A 118 7.16 -14.60 -22.94
CA SER A 118 5.75 -14.46 -23.35
C SER A 118 5.31 -13.02 -23.59
N ARG A 119 6.14 -12.03 -23.20
CA ARG A 119 5.80 -10.59 -23.20
C ARG A 119 4.58 -10.23 -22.35
N LYS A 120 4.12 -11.15 -21.50
CA LYS A 120 3.03 -10.92 -20.55
C LYS A 120 3.51 -10.06 -19.39
N ARG A 121 2.61 -9.20 -18.90
CA ARG A 121 2.89 -8.30 -17.77
C ARG A 121 2.25 -8.81 -16.51
N TYR A 122 3.02 -8.82 -15.43
CA TYR A 122 2.58 -9.20 -14.09
C TYR A 122 2.73 -8.02 -13.15
N CYS A 123 1.71 -7.77 -12.33
CA CYS A 123 1.64 -6.63 -11.42
C CYS A 123 1.88 -7.08 -9.98
N PHE A 124 2.63 -6.30 -9.21
CA PHE A 124 2.99 -6.62 -7.83
C PHE A 124 2.42 -5.59 -6.87
N SER A 125 1.94 -6.07 -5.72
CA SER A 125 1.38 -5.23 -4.67
C SER A 125 2.45 -4.47 -3.87
N THR A 126 3.68 -4.99 -3.86
CA THR A 126 4.83 -4.42 -3.15
C THR A 126 6.12 -4.73 -3.89
N ALA A 127 7.18 -3.93 -3.65
CA ALA A 127 8.51 -4.20 -4.19
C ALA A 127 9.09 -5.52 -3.66
N THR A 128 8.85 -5.85 -2.39
CA THR A 128 9.28 -7.12 -1.78
C THR A 128 8.70 -8.32 -2.53
N SER A 129 7.41 -8.26 -2.90
CA SER A 129 6.77 -9.31 -3.69
C SER A 129 7.48 -9.53 -5.04
N LEU A 130 7.83 -8.44 -5.74
CA LEU A 130 8.60 -8.52 -6.98
C LEU A 130 9.97 -9.18 -6.76
N VAL A 131 10.71 -8.77 -5.72
CA VAL A 131 12.05 -9.32 -5.45
C VAL A 131 12.00 -10.83 -5.18
N VAL A 132 11.07 -11.28 -4.35
CA VAL A 132 10.87 -12.71 -4.05
C VAL A 132 10.46 -13.48 -5.31
N PHE A 133 9.56 -12.91 -6.12
CA PHE A 133 9.15 -13.50 -7.38
C PHE A 133 10.32 -13.73 -8.35
N LEU A 134 11.25 -12.78 -8.43
CA LEU A 134 12.39 -12.82 -9.36
C LEU A 134 13.43 -13.89 -9.03
N GLU A 135 13.38 -14.53 -7.86
CA GLU A 135 14.27 -15.65 -7.55
C GLU A 135 13.99 -16.87 -8.45
N VAL A 136 12.71 -17.19 -8.68
CA VAL A 136 12.24 -18.34 -9.47
C VAL A 136 10.90 -18.02 -10.17
N PRO A 137 10.88 -17.07 -11.12
CA PRO A 137 9.64 -16.47 -11.62
C PRO A 137 8.66 -17.50 -12.22
N HIS A 138 9.14 -18.45 -13.02
CA HIS A 138 8.28 -19.47 -13.63
C HIS A 138 7.65 -20.43 -12.60
N ALA A 139 8.31 -20.71 -11.47
CA ALA A 139 7.75 -21.53 -10.41
C ALA A 139 6.60 -20.82 -9.69
N TYR A 140 6.75 -19.52 -9.44
CA TYR A 140 5.67 -18.68 -8.90
C TYR A 140 4.50 -18.57 -9.87
N LEU A 141 4.77 -18.37 -11.17
CA LEU A 141 3.73 -18.31 -12.20
C LEU A 141 2.94 -19.60 -12.32
N ALA A 142 3.61 -20.76 -12.32
CA ALA A 142 2.94 -22.06 -12.38
C ALA A 142 1.94 -22.22 -11.21
N ARG A 143 2.39 -21.97 -9.98
CA ARG A 143 1.52 -22.02 -8.79
C ARG A 143 0.42 -20.97 -8.81
N ALA A 144 0.70 -19.76 -9.29
CA ALA A 144 -0.27 -18.69 -9.40
C ALA A 144 -1.39 -19.04 -10.39
N ILE A 145 -1.07 -19.68 -11.52
CA ILE A 145 -2.05 -20.15 -12.53
C ILE A 145 -2.98 -21.19 -11.89
N GLU A 146 -2.42 -22.23 -11.28
CA GLU A 146 -3.19 -23.29 -10.61
C GLU A 146 -4.15 -22.72 -9.56
N ASN A 147 -3.65 -21.82 -8.71
CA ASN A 147 -4.46 -21.20 -7.67
C ASN A 147 -5.49 -20.21 -8.23
N TRP A 148 -5.16 -19.47 -9.29
CA TRP A 148 -6.07 -18.53 -9.93
C TRP A 148 -7.30 -19.25 -10.47
N GLU A 149 -7.10 -20.37 -11.16
CA GLU A 149 -8.17 -21.24 -11.64
C GLU A 149 -9.01 -21.76 -10.48
N ARG A 150 -8.37 -22.37 -9.48
CA ARG A 150 -9.04 -22.91 -8.28
C ARG A 150 -9.91 -21.89 -7.57
N ILE A 151 -9.38 -20.69 -7.30
CA ILE A 151 -10.09 -19.64 -6.57
C ILE A 151 -11.28 -19.16 -7.38
N ASN A 152 -11.12 -18.95 -8.70
CA ASN A 152 -12.21 -18.48 -9.55
C ASN A 152 -13.29 -19.52 -9.78
N THR A 153 -12.95 -20.80 -9.85
CA THR A 153 -13.96 -21.87 -9.87
C THR A 153 -14.72 -21.95 -8.55
N SER A 154 -14.04 -21.79 -7.41
CA SER A 154 -14.70 -21.82 -6.09
C SER A 154 -15.59 -20.61 -5.81
N ALA A 155 -15.28 -19.45 -6.40
CA ALA A 155 -16.07 -18.23 -6.22
C ALA A 155 -17.40 -18.23 -6.99
N ASN A 156 -17.57 -19.14 -7.95
CA ASN A 156 -18.79 -19.27 -8.78
C ASN A 156 -19.76 -20.34 -8.25
N ARG A 157 -19.55 -20.85 -7.04
CA ARG A 157 -20.40 -21.84 -6.37
C ARG A 157 -21.03 -21.23 -5.13
#